data_AF-A0A3C0BLB7-F1
#
_entry.id   AF-A0A3C0BLB7-F1
#
_cell.length_a   1.000
_cell.length_b   1.000
_cell.length_c   1.000
_cell.angle_alpha   90.00
_cell.angle_beta   90.00
_cell.angle_gamma   90.00
#
_symmetry.space_group_name_H-M   'P 1'
#
loop_
_entity.id
_entity.type
_entity.pdbx_description
1 polymer ?
#
loop_
_entity_poly.entity_id
_entity_poly.type
_entity_poly.pdbx_seq_one_letter_code
_entity_poly.pdbx_strand_id
1 'polypeptide(L)'
;MLAQLLCSFGATLLISYGISIVSGGTIFMLFDFALAGMLLFCTTVMLVFSGLIKDFIFIFLPRKKTEDASFEKLKNAKAAVDLAVHTQLYSGVFISCVALVLLLYNYDIREYTGLNLGTVLLSLEYALLFMLVMSPVSTGLERRMLSVMAEDRDKENPRIGVGPGKQKLKGIVTYMIMILFFIAAFLFVQHTSMKNNKQIPAPLDVSSFLGLIFWGLSALLCSGSLHDFGRAFSVAAGVRKILPGEQNRLTGAVSLVMRVLMAAGGCMVITGCVAMLRNMEDKSALVPNTYVALIPLLYAPVFCLILLPVKAAVNRRAGTCGSGD
;
A
#
# COMPACT_ATOMS: atom_id res chain seq x y z
N MET A 1 6.32 18.67 -3.91
CA MET A 1 5.98 17.27 -3.56
C MET A 1 7.20 16.35 -3.61
N LEU A 2 8.31 16.79 -4.21
CA LEU A 2 9.61 16.10 -4.19
C LEU A 2 10.02 15.49 -2.85
N ALA A 3 9.90 16.22 -1.73
CA ALA A 3 10.26 15.70 -0.41
C ALA A 3 9.41 14.49 0.02
N GLN A 4 8.12 14.45 -0.35
CA GLN A 4 7.24 13.32 -0.06
C GLN A 4 7.61 12.11 -0.91
N LEU A 5 7.95 12.33 -2.19
CA LEU A 5 8.43 11.30 -3.10
C LEU A 5 9.76 10.71 -2.60
N LEU A 6 10.75 11.56 -2.29
CA LEU A 6 12.05 11.12 -1.77
C LEU A 6 11.91 10.38 -0.45
N CYS A 7 11.05 10.84 0.45
CA CYS A 7 10.77 10.16 1.71
C CYS A 7 10.09 8.81 1.47
N SER A 8 9.10 8.74 0.57
CA SER A 8 8.40 7.49 0.26
C SER A 8 9.33 6.48 -0.43
N PHE A 9 10.17 6.95 -1.35
CA PHE A 9 11.17 6.14 -2.03
C PHE A 9 12.23 5.63 -1.06
N GLY A 10 12.81 6.50 -0.23
CA GLY A 10 13.79 6.13 0.78
C GLY A 10 13.23 5.16 1.83
N ALA A 11 12.00 5.39 2.31
CA ALA A 11 11.33 4.47 3.23
C ALA A 11 11.07 3.11 2.57
N THR A 12 10.62 3.10 1.31
CA THR A 12 10.39 1.86 0.56
C THR A 12 11.68 1.07 0.40
N LEU A 13 12.78 1.73 -0.02
CA LEU A 13 14.09 1.09 -0.14
C LEU A 13 14.60 0.53 1.19
N LEU A 14 14.49 1.29 2.28
CA LEU A 14 14.95 0.87 3.60
C LEU A 14 14.16 -0.33 4.13
N ILE A 15 12.85 -0.33 3.95
CA ILE A 15 11.98 -1.45 4.37
C ILE A 15 12.26 -2.67 3.49
N SER A 16 12.34 -2.52 2.17
CA SER A 16 12.71 -3.60 1.24
C SER A 16 14.10 -4.18 1.55
N TYR A 17 15.07 -3.33 1.93
CA TYR A 17 16.40 -3.76 2.37
C TYR A 17 16.32 -4.63 3.62
N GLY A 18 15.58 -4.18 4.64
CA GLY A 18 15.38 -4.93 5.88
C GLY A 18 14.73 -6.29 5.64
N ILE A 19 13.69 -6.34 4.82
CA ILE A 19 13.00 -7.59 4.44
C ILE A 19 13.94 -8.53 3.68
N SER A 20 14.72 -8.00 2.74
CA SER A 20 15.69 -8.78 1.95
C SER A 20 16.72 -9.46 2.86
N ILE A 21 17.27 -8.73 3.85
CA ILE A 21 18.21 -9.29 4.83
C ILE A 21 17.56 -10.40 5.66
N VAL A 22 16.37 -10.13 6.22
CA VAL A 22 15.66 -11.11 7.07
C VAL A 22 15.33 -12.38 6.29
N SER A 23 15.09 -12.26 4.99
CA SER A 23 14.81 -13.39 4.10
C SER A 23 16.08 -14.13 3.62
N GLY A 24 17.27 -13.72 4.04
CA GLY A 24 18.55 -14.31 3.60
C GLY A 24 18.97 -13.91 2.18
N GLY A 25 18.44 -12.81 1.66
CA GLY A 25 18.76 -12.24 0.36
C GLY A 25 19.74 -11.06 0.43
N THR A 26 20.12 -10.55 -0.75
CA THR A 26 20.85 -9.27 -0.88
C THR A 26 20.04 -8.31 -1.75
N ILE A 27 20.07 -7.01 -1.45
CA ILE A 27 19.25 -6.02 -2.18
C ILE A 27 19.60 -5.91 -3.67
N PHE A 28 20.85 -6.18 -4.03
CA PHE A 28 21.29 -6.21 -5.43
C PHE A 28 20.54 -7.24 -6.28
N MET A 29 19.92 -8.25 -5.65
CA MET A 29 19.09 -9.24 -6.34
C MET A 29 17.76 -8.70 -6.82
N LEU A 30 17.33 -7.60 -6.22
CA LEU A 30 16.11 -6.90 -6.61
C LEU A 30 16.39 -5.86 -7.69
N PHE A 31 17.61 -5.78 -8.24
CA PHE A 31 17.98 -4.79 -9.25
C PHE A 31 18.31 -5.44 -10.60
N ASP A 32 17.36 -5.32 -11.52
CA ASP A 32 17.46 -5.53 -12.96
C ASP A 32 17.20 -4.17 -13.63
N PHE A 33 18.29 -3.50 -14.02
CA PHE A 33 18.23 -2.18 -14.63
C PHE A 33 17.55 -2.20 -16.00
N ALA A 34 17.63 -3.29 -16.75
CA ALA A 34 17.00 -3.40 -18.06
C ALA A 34 15.47 -3.46 -17.90
N LEU A 35 14.97 -4.30 -16.99
CA LEU A 35 13.56 -4.41 -16.70
C LEU A 35 12.99 -3.14 -16.08
N ALA A 36 13.70 -2.54 -15.11
CA ALA A 36 13.31 -1.26 -14.52
C ALA A 36 13.28 -0.15 -15.58
N GLY A 37 14.27 -0.10 -16.46
CA GLY A 37 14.34 0.85 -17.59
C GLY A 37 13.18 0.68 -18.56
N MET A 38 12.83 -0.57 -18.92
CA MET A 38 11.70 -0.87 -19.80
C MET A 38 10.36 -0.41 -19.21
N LEU A 39 10.12 -0.69 -17.92
CA LEU A 39 8.92 -0.25 -17.22
C LEU A 39 8.83 1.29 -17.15
N LEU A 40 9.93 1.97 -16.84
CA LEU A 40 9.97 3.44 -16.85
C LEU A 40 9.76 4.01 -18.26
N PHE A 41 10.30 3.34 -19.28
CA PHE A 41 10.08 3.71 -20.67
C PHE A 41 8.60 3.61 -21.06
N CYS A 42 7.93 2.48 -20.77
CA CYS A 42 6.50 2.30 -21.02
C CYS A 42 5.66 3.40 -20.35
N THR A 43 5.96 3.71 -19.09
CA THR A 43 5.28 4.79 -18.35
C THR A 43 5.51 6.16 -18.99
N THR A 44 6.75 6.46 -19.39
CA THR A 44 7.10 7.73 -20.05
C THR A 44 6.36 7.87 -21.38
N VAL A 45 6.35 6.81 -22.20
CA VAL A 45 5.66 6.80 -23.49
C VAL A 45 4.16 7.06 -23.32
N MET A 46 3.50 6.39 -22.38
CA MET A 46 2.07 6.60 -22.12
C MET A 46 1.77 8.02 -21.62
N LEU A 47 2.61 8.58 -20.76
CA LEU A 47 2.46 9.97 -20.28
C LEU A 47 2.68 11.01 -21.39
N VAL A 48 3.57 10.74 -22.35
CA VAL A 48 3.78 11.59 -23.52
C VAL A 48 2.57 11.51 -24.45
N PHE A 49 2.08 10.31 -24.77
CA PHE A 49 0.90 10.13 -25.62
C PHE A 49 -0.37 10.76 -25.04
N SER A 50 -0.54 10.71 -23.73
CA SER A 50 -1.68 11.34 -23.06
C SER A 50 -1.54 12.86 -22.87
N GLY A 51 -0.39 13.44 -23.24
CA GLY A 51 -0.09 14.86 -23.03
C GLY A 51 0.13 15.26 -21.55
N LEU A 52 0.23 14.30 -20.63
CA LEU A 52 0.30 14.54 -19.17
C LEU A 52 1.74 14.55 -18.61
N ILE A 53 2.75 14.38 -19.46
CA ILE A 53 4.17 14.35 -19.02
C ILE A 53 4.57 15.60 -18.24
N LYS A 54 4.10 16.78 -18.62
CA LYS A 54 4.39 18.04 -17.94
C LYS A 54 3.75 18.09 -16.54
N ASP A 55 2.51 17.60 -16.44
CA ASP A 55 1.78 17.51 -15.16
C ASP A 55 2.37 16.45 -14.23
N PHE A 56 2.95 15.39 -14.79
CA PHE A 56 3.73 14.41 -14.02
C PHE A 56 5.03 15.02 -13.49
N ILE A 57 5.81 15.70 -14.35
CA ILE A 57 7.05 16.37 -13.95
C ILE A 57 6.81 17.45 -12.89
N PHE A 58 5.64 18.11 -12.93
CA PHE A 58 5.24 19.11 -11.96
C PHE A 58 5.30 18.62 -10.50
N ILE A 59 5.10 17.32 -10.25
CA ILE A 59 5.16 16.69 -8.92
C ILE A 59 6.57 16.78 -8.32
N PHE A 60 7.59 16.76 -9.17
CA PHE A 60 8.99 16.82 -8.77
C PHE A 60 9.44 18.25 -8.43
N LEU A 61 8.58 19.26 -8.62
CA LEU A 61 8.92 20.64 -8.30
C LEU A 61 8.95 20.92 -6.77
N PRO A 62 9.71 21.95 -6.35
CA PRO A 62 9.79 22.38 -4.96
C PRO A 62 8.43 22.73 -4.38
N ARG A 63 8.27 22.49 -3.08
CA ARG A 63 6.99 22.61 -2.36
C ARG A 63 6.30 23.97 -2.55
N LYS A 64 7.03 25.09 -2.50
CA LYS A 64 6.49 26.44 -2.69
C LYS A 64 5.74 26.62 -4.02
N LYS A 65 6.32 26.18 -5.14
CA LYS A 65 5.68 26.26 -6.47
C LYS A 65 4.44 25.35 -6.62
N THR A 66 4.31 24.34 -5.75
CA THR A 66 3.18 23.40 -5.76
C THR A 66 2.08 23.77 -4.76
N GLU A 67 2.30 24.74 -3.88
CA GLU A 67 1.29 25.22 -2.90
C GLU A 67 0.41 26.31 -3.53
N ASP A 68 0.96 27.16 -4.39
CA ASP A 68 0.22 28.19 -5.14
C ASP A 68 -0.45 27.66 -6.42
N ALA A 69 -0.58 26.33 -6.55
CA ALA A 69 -1.04 25.69 -7.77
C ALA A 69 -2.57 25.74 -7.87
N SER A 70 -3.08 26.10 -9.05
CA SER A 70 -4.53 26.08 -9.30
C SER A 70 -5.11 24.67 -9.15
N PHE A 71 -6.38 24.59 -8.77
CA PHE A 71 -7.11 23.33 -8.64
C PHE A 71 -6.99 22.46 -9.90
N GLU A 72 -7.09 23.07 -11.09
CA GLU A 72 -6.96 22.39 -12.38
C GLU A 72 -5.59 21.72 -12.56
N LYS A 73 -4.49 22.41 -12.19
CA LYS A 73 -3.14 21.83 -12.24
C LYS A 73 -2.98 20.66 -11.28
N LEU A 74 -3.54 20.74 -10.07
CA LEU A 74 -3.52 19.64 -9.11
C LEU A 74 -4.32 18.43 -9.61
N LYS A 75 -5.48 18.67 -10.25
CA LYS A 75 -6.32 17.65 -10.87
C LYS A 75 -5.58 16.93 -12.00
N ASN A 76 -4.91 17.67 -12.89
CA ASN A 76 -4.15 17.10 -14.00
C ASN A 76 -2.92 16.33 -13.50
N ALA A 77 -2.20 16.86 -12.52
CA ALA A 77 -1.09 16.15 -11.87
C ALA A 77 -1.55 14.83 -11.24
N LYS A 78 -2.73 14.82 -10.59
CA LYS A 78 -3.31 13.59 -10.06
C LYS A 78 -3.62 12.57 -11.17
N ALA A 79 -4.28 13.01 -12.24
CA ALA A 79 -4.57 12.14 -13.39
C ALA A 79 -3.28 11.55 -13.99
N ALA A 80 -2.21 12.34 -14.05
CA ALA A 80 -0.90 11.90 -14.50
C ALA A 80 -0.30 10.81 -13.58
N VAL A 81 -0.37 10.99 -12.25
CA VAL A 81 0.07 9.95 -11.29
C VAL A 81 -0.73 8.67 -11.45
N ASP A 82 -2.06 8.79 -11.49
CA ASP A 82 -2.93 7.63 -11.57
C ASP A 82 -2.67 6.88 -12.90
N LEU A 83 -2.52 7.59 -14.02
CA LEU A 83 -2.14 6.99 -15.30
C LEU A 83 -0.78 6.27 -15.21
N ALA A 84 0.22 6.90 -14.59
CA ALA A 84 1.54 6.29 -14.43
C ALA A 84 1.47 5.00 -13.60
N VAL A 85 0.72 4.99 -12.49
CA VAL A 85 0.53 3.80 -11.64
C VAL A 85 -0.16 2.67 -12.41
N HIS A 86 -1.26 2.96 -13.10
CA HIS A 86 -1.97 1.94 -13.88
C HIS A 86 -1.13 1.41 -15.04
N THR A 87 -0.43 2.30 -15.76
CA THR A 87 0.49 1.90 -16.82
C THR A 87 1.54 0.95 -16.28
N GLN A 88 2.08 1.23 -15.09
CA GLN A 88 3.12 0.39 -14.53
C GLN A 88 2.62 -0.97 -14.07
N LEU A 89 1.41 -1.03 -13.53
CA LEU A 89 0.77 -2.31 -13.19
C LEU A 89 0.49 -3.16 -14.43
N TYR A 90 -0.11 -2.56 -15.47
CA TYR A 90 -0.40 -3.28 -16.70
C TYR A 90 0.87 -3.71 -17.43
N SER A 91 1.90 -2.86 -17.48
CA SER A 91 3.18 -3.18 -18.09
C SER A 91 3.90 -4.30 -17.32
N GLY A 92 3.90 -4.22 -15.98
CA GLY A 92 4.44 -5.27 -15.12
C GLY A 92 3.77 -6.62 -15.38
N VAL A 93 2.43 -6.68 -15.28
CA VAL A 93 1.66 -7.90 -15.54
C VAL A 93 1.89 -8.43 -16.96
N PHE A 94 1.89 -7.55 -17.97
CA PHE A 94 2.14 -7.95 -19.35
C PHE A 94 3.53 -8.58 -19.53
N ILE A 95 4.58 -7.96 -18.99
CA ILE A 95 5.94 -8.50 -19.05
C ILE A 95 6.02 -9.84 -18.30
N SER A 96 5.35 -9.96 -17.15
CA SER A 96 5.28 -11.24 -16.42
C SER A 96 4.62 -12.34 -17.26
N CYS A 97 3.52 -12.03 -17.96
CA CYS A 97 2.86 -12.99 -18.85
C CYS A 97 3.77 -13.42 -20.00
N VAL A 98 4.47 -12.48 -20.65
CA VAL A 98 5.43 -12.80 -21.72
C VAL A 98 6.59 -13.65 -21.19
N ALA A 99 7.16 -13.27 -20.04
CA ALA A 99 8.23 -14.04 -19.40
C ALA A 99 7.77 -15.44 -18.97
N LEU A 100 6.52 -15.59 -18.54
CA LEU A 100 5.92 -16.89 -18.22
C LEU A 100 5.77 -17.77 -19.47
N VAL A 101 5.36 -17.21 -20.61
CA VAL A 101 5.32 -17.93 -21.89
C VAL A 101 6.72 -18.37 -22.30
N LEU A 102 7.72 -17.49 -22.19
CA LEU A 102 9.12 -17.83 -22.48
C LEU A 102 9.68 -18.89 -21.52
N LEU A 103 9.27 -18.85 -20.25
CA LEU A 103 9.61 -19.86 -19.24
C LEU A 103 9.05 -21.23 -19.64
N LEU A 104 7.77 -21.30 -20.03
CA LEU A 104 7.13 -22.54 -20.46
C LEU A 104 7.71 -23.07 -21.78
N TYR A 105 8.03 -22.17 -22.71
CA TYR A 105 8.63 -22.55 -24.00
C TYR A 105 10.06 -23.10 -23.84
N ASN A 106 10.85 -22.54 -22.91
CA ASN A 106 12.24 -22.94 -22.67
C ASN A 106 12.41 -23.78 -21.40
N TYR A 107 11.36 -24.43 -20.90
CA TYR A 107 11.39 -25.12 -19.60
C TYR A 107 12.47 -26.22 -19.53
N ASP A 108 12.74 -26.88 -20.65
CA ASP A 108 13.74 -27.94 -20.73
C ASP A 108 15.18 -27.42 -20.59
N ILE A 109 15.39 -26.11 -20.85
CA ILE A 109 16.69 -25.47 -20.75
C ILE A 109 16.80 -24.77 -19.39
N ARG A 110 17.52 -25.42 -18.46
CA ARG A 110 17.71 -24.93 -17.08
C ARG A 110 18.28 -23.52 -17.00
N GLU A 111 19.16 -23.13 -17.92
CA GLU A 111 19.80 -21.81 -17.94
C GLU A 111 18.78 -20.68 -18.09
N TYR A 112 17.74 -20.86 -18.91
CA TYR A 112 16.70 -19.85 -19.11
C TYR A 112 15.60 -19.88 -18.05
N THR A 113 15.48 -20.98 -17.30
CA THR A 113 14.44 -21.15 -16.29
C THR A 113 14.59 -20.12 -15.17
N GLY A 114 15.80 -19.97 -14.62
CA GLY A 114 16.06 -19.01 -13.55
C GLY A 114 15.87 -17.56 -13.98
N LEU A 115 16.36 -17.21 -15.17
CA LEU A 115 16.27 -15.85 -15.71
C LEU A 115 14.82 -15.45 -16.01
N ASN A 116 14.07 -16.29 -16.71
CA ASN A 116 12.67 -16.02 -17.03
C ASN A 116 11.80 -15.96 -15.77
N LEU A 117 12.02 -16.85 -14.80
CA LEU A 117 11.30 -16.82 -13.53
C LEU A 117 11.64 -15.56 -12.71
N GLY A 118 12.91 -15.14 -12.70
CA GLY A 118 13.33 -13.86 -12.14
C GLY A 118 12.60 -12.68 -12.79
N THR A 119 12.52 -12.65 -14.12
CA THR A 119 11.78 -11.61 -14.85
C THR A 119 10.28 -11.61 -14.50
N VAL A 120 9.63 -12.77 -14.36
CA VAL A 120 8.23 -12.87 -13.93
C VAL A 120 8.03 -12.21 -12.56
N LEU A 121 8.88 -12.55 -11.59
CA LEU A 121 8.78 -12.05 -10.23
C LEU A 121 9.12 -10.55 -10.14
N LEU A 122 10.28 -10.14 -10.67
CA LEU A 122 10.77 -8.76 -10.58
C LEU A 122 9.86 -7.77 -11.33
N SER A 123 9.22 -8.17 -12.43
CA SER A 123 8.30 -7.29 -13.17
C SER A 123 7.06 -6.92 -12.35
N LEU A 124 6.50 -7.89 -11.60
CA LEU A 124 5.42 -7.63 -10.65
C LEU A 124 5.93 -6.81 -9.46
N GLU A 125 7.11 -7.14 -8.94
CA GLU A 125 7.69 -6.44 -7.79
C GLU A 125 7.91 -4.95 -8.08
N TYR A 126 8.47 -4.61 -9.25
CA TYR A 126 8.67 -3.22 -9.65
C TYR A 126 7.37 -2.45 -9.85
N ALA A 127 6.34 -3.08 -10.39
CA ALA A 127 5.04 -2.46 -10.50
C ALA A 127 4.43 -2.15 -9.12
N LEU A 128 4.55 -3.07 -8.15
CA LEU A 128 4.08 -2.88 -6.78
C LEU A 128 4.91 -1.85 -6.01
N LEU A 129 6.24 -1.86 -6.15
CA LEU A 129 7.13 -0.86 -5.55
C LEU A 129 6.83 0.54 -6.09
N PHE A 130 6.59 0.66 -7.41
CA PHE A 130 6.16 1.92 -8.01
C PHE A 130 4.82 2.39 -7.44
N MET A 131 3.84 1.49 -7.28
CA MET A 131 2.58 1.80 -6.61
C MET A 131 2.79 2.27 -5.16
N LEU A 132 3.66 1.61 -4.39
CA LEU A 132 3.97 1.99 -3.00
C LEU A 132 4.55 3.40 -2.91
N VAL A 133 5.43 3.78 -3.84
CA VAL A 133 6.04 5.11 -3.88
C VAL A 133 5.06 6.19 -4.33
N MET A 134 4.19 5.89 -5.31
CA MET A 134 3.28 6.88 -5.89
C MET A 134 1.96 7.03 -5.14
N SER A 135 1.53 6.04 -4.36
CA SER A 135 0.26 6.09 -3.61
C SER A 135 0.20 7.24 -2.58
N PRO A 136 1.26 7.51 -1.78
CA PRO A 136 1.27 8.66 -0.88
C PRO A 136 1.24 10.00 -1.62
N VAL A 137 1.86 10.05 -2.81
CA VAL A 137 1.87 11.25 -3.67
C VAL A 137 0.47 11.52 -4.21
N SER A 138 -0.21 10.51 -4.78
CA SER A 138 -1.59 10.64 -5.27
C SER A 138 -2.54 11.08 -4.16
N THR A 139 -2.44 10.48 -2.97
CA THR A 139 -3.26 10.87 -1.80
C THR A 139 -2.93 12.27 -1.30
N GLY A 140 -1.65 12.67 -1.36
CA GLY A 140 -1.21 14.03 -1.05
C GLY A 140 -1.80 15.07 -2.00
N LEU A 141 -1.93 14.75 -3.30
CA LEU A 141 -2.57 15.59 -4.30
C LEU A 141 -4.06 15.73 -4.03
N GLU A 142 -4.76 14.61 -3.81
CA GLU A 142 -6.19 14.60 -3.44
C GLU A 142 -6.46 15.49 -2.22
N ARG A 143 -5.61 15.37 -1.19
CA ARG A 143 -5.77 16.17 0.03
C ARG A 143 -5.62 17.67 -0.23
N ARG A 144 -4.68 18.08 -1.08
CA ARG A 144 -4.48 19.49 -1.46
C ARG A 144 -5.63 20.01 -2.31
N MET A 145 -6.12 19.19 -3.25
CA MET A 145 -7.31 19.53 -4.02
C MET A 145 -8.51 19.80 -3.10
N LEU A 146 -8.69 18.96 -2.08
CA LEU A 146 -9.77 19.14 -1.10
C LEU A 146 -9.57 20.35 -0.18
N SER A 147 -8.33 20.77 0.11
CA SER A 147 -8.10 22.00 0.88
C SER A 147 -8.39 23.26 0.06
N VAL A 148 -7.98 23.30 -1.21
CA VAL A 148 -8.30 24.42 -2.11
C VAL A 148 -9.82 24.57 -2.27
N MET A 149 -10.56 23.46 -2.42
CA MET A 149 -12.03 23.46 -2.47
C MET A 149 -12.73 23.87 -1.15
N ALA A 150 -12.02 23.82 -0.02
CA ALA A 150 -12.54 24.14 1.31
C ALA A 150 -12.26 25.59 1.71
N GLU A 151 -11.14 26.17 1.27
CA GLU A 151 -10.85 27.61 1.46
C GLU A 151 -11.90 28.50 0.79
N ASP A 152 -12.53 28.03 -0.30
CA ASP A 152 -13.67 28.70 -0.93
C ASP A 152 -14.98 28.63 -0.11
N ARG A 153 -15.06 27.77 0.91
CA ARG A 153 -16.30 27.48 1.68
C ARG A 153 -16.26 27.86 3.16
N ASP A 154 -15.10 28.14 3.74
CA ASP A 154 -14.91 28.29 5.19
C ASP A 154 -15.26 29.69 5.78
N LYS A 155 -16.29 30.37 5.26
CA LYS A 155 -16.87 31.56 5.95
C LYS A 155 -17.99 31.24 6.95
N GLU A 156 -18.48 30.00 7.07
CA GLU A 156 -19.60 29.68 7.97
C GLU A 156 -19.44 28.31 8.68
N ASN A 157 -18.85 28.31 9.87
CA ASN A 157 -19.51 27.90 11.14
C ASN A 157 -18.53 27.43 12.22
N PRO A 158 -18.83 27.70 13.51
CA PRO A 158 -17.96 27.41 14.63
C PRO A 158 -18.05 25.96 15.12
N ARG A 159 -16.96 25.56 15.79
CA ARG A 159 -16.70 24.22 16.34
C ARG A 159 -17.65 23.90 17.51
N ILE A 160 -18.40 22.81 17.40
CA ILE A 160 -19.14 22.21 18.52
C ILE A 160 -18.33 21.03 19.07
N GLY A 161 -17.89 21.13 20.32
CA GLY A 161 -17.31 20.03 21.08
C GLY A 161 -18.30 19.51 22.12
N VAL A 162 -18.39 18.18 22.32
CA VAL A 162 -18.99 17.56 23.53
C VAL A 162 -18.43 16.14 23.79
N GLY A 163 -18.04 15.89 25.06
CA GLY A 163 -18.35 14.68 25.85
C GLY A 163 -17.61 13.35 25.61
N PRO A 164 -16.62 12.95 26.45
CA PRO A 164 -15.66 11.89 26.08
C PRO A 164 -15.85 10.47 26.64
N GLY A 165 -16.89 10.15 27.43
CA GLY A 165 -16.88 8.91 28.23
C GLY A 165 -17.37 7.61 27.55
N LYS A 166 -18.68 7.51 27.30
CA LYS A 166 -19.34 6.21 26.97
C LYS A 166 -19.18 5.75 25.52
N GLN A 167 -18.96 6.68 24.58
CA GLN A 167 -18.77 6.33 23.15
C GLN A 167 -17.34 5.84 22.85
N LYS A 168 -16.32 6.35 23.55
CA LYS A 168 -14.94 5.85 23.43
C LYS A 168 -14.84 4.38 23.82
N LEU A 169 -15.51 3.99 24.91
CA LEU A 169 -15.50 2.60 25.39
C LEU A 169 -16.16 1.64 24.39
N LYS A 170 -17.33 1.99 23.85
CA LYS A 170 -18.00 1.17 22.81
C LYS A 170 -17.14 0.98 21.57
N GLY A 171 -16.48 2.03 21.08
CA GLY A 171 -15.58 1.94 19.94
C GLY A 171 -14.38 1.01 20.20
N ILE A 172 -13.72 1.17 21.34
CA ILE A 172 -12.57 0.33 21.74
C ILE A 172 -12.99 -1.13 21.86
N VAL A 173 -14.14 -1.41 22.50
CA VAL A 173 -14.67 -2.78 22.64
C VAL A 173 -14.95 -3.41 21.28
N THR A 174 -15.57 -2.69 20.34
CA THR A 174 -15.81 -3.21 18.98
C THR A 174 -14.51 -3.56 18.25
N TYR A 175 -13.46 -2.73 18.37
CA TYR A 175 -12.16 -3.03 17.77
C TYR A 175 -11.47 -4.21 18.45
N MET A 176 -11.52 -4.31 19.79
CA MET A 176 -10.97 -5.46 20.50
C MET A 176 -11.69 -6.75 20.12
N ILE A 177 -13.02 -6.72 19.96
CA ILE A 177 -13.79 -7.88 19.49
C ILE A 177 -13.37 -8.29 18.07
N MET A 178 -13.17 -7.33 17.15
CA MET A 178 -12.69 -7.65 15.80
C MET A 178 -11.28 -8.26 15.81
N ILE A 179 -10.36 -7.70 16.58
CA ILE A 179 -8.99 -8.23 16.72
C ILE A 179 -9.04 -9.64 17.35
N LEU A 180 -9.82 -9.82 18.41
CA LEU A 180 -10.00 -11.12 19.08
C LEU A 180 -10.60 -12.15 18.13
N PHE A 181 -11.60 -11.77 17.33
CA PHE A 181 -12.19 -12.63 16.30
C PHE A 181 -11.16 -13.06 15.27
N PHE A 182 -10.31 -12.15 14.79
CA PHE A 182 -9.24 -12.49 13.86
C PHE A 182 -8.18 -13.41 14.48
N ILE A 183 -7.77 -13.15 15.72
CA ILE A 183 -6.85 -14.03 16.45
C ILE A 183 -7.47 -15.42 16.64
N ALA A 184 -8.74 -15.49 17.06
CA ALA A 184 -9.45 -16.75 17.26
C ALA A 184 -9.64 -17.51 15.93
N ALA A 185 -10.00 -16.83 14.84
CA ALA A 185 -10.11 -17.44 13.52
C ALA A 185 -8.76 -17.99 13.04
N PHE A 186 -7.67 -17.24 13.29
CA PHE A 186 -6.32 -17.68 12.95
C PHE A 186 -5.87 -18.88 13.78
N LEU A 187 -6.10 -18.87 15.10
CA LEU A 187 -5.83 -20.01 15.99
C LEU A 187 -6.69 -21.24 15.64
N PHE A 188 -7.92 -21.03 15.19
CA PHE A 188 -8.80 -22.10 14.71
C PHE A 188 -8.27 -22.73 13.41
N VAL A 189 -7.81 -21.92 12.46
CA VAL A 189 -7.14 -22.41 11.24
C VAL A 189 -5.88 -23.20 11.60
N GLN A 190 -5.07 -22.70 12.54
CA GLN A 190 -3.90 -23.42 13.06
C GLN A 190 -4.30 -24.79 13.63
N HIS A 191 -5.30 -24.82 14.51
CA HIS A 191 -5.75 -26.05 15.17
C HIS A 191 -6.33 -27.07 14.18
N THR A 192 -7.08 -26.63 13.18
CA THR A 192 -7.67 -27.50 12.15
C THR A 192 -6.62 -28.03 11.15
N SER A 193 -5.56 -27.26 10.86
CA SER A 193 -4.44 -27.69 10.01
C SER A 193 -3.51 -28.71 10.70
N MET A 194 -3.53 -28.80 12.03
CA MET A 194 -2.67 -29.65 12.85
C MET A 194 -3.08 -31.15 12.88
N LYS A 195 -3.97 -31.61 11.99
CA LYS A 195 -4.23 -33.06 11.85
C LYS A 195 -3.04 -33.85 11.30
N ASN A 196 -2.06 -33.17 10.70
CA ASN A 196 -0.75 -33.73 10.36
C ASN A 196 0.26 -33.22 11.39
N ASN A 197 0.95 -34.11 12.11
CA ASN A 197 1.93 -33.89 13.20
C ASN A 197 3.13 -32.94 12.92
N LYS A 198 3.06 -32.06 11.92
CA LYS A 198 4.06 -31.03 11.62
C LYS A 198 3.58 -29.71 12.24
N GLN A 199 4.22 -29.33 13.34
CA GLN A 199 4.02 -28.02 13.96
C GLN A 199 4.42 -26.91 12.99
N ILE A 200 3.57 -25.90 12.84
CA ILE A 200 3.90 -24.69 12.09
C ILE A 200 4.97 -23.93 12.89
N PRO A 201 6.15 -23.66 12.30
CA PRO A 201 7.22 -22.96 13.00
C PRO A 201 6.80 -21.50 13.22
N ALA A 202 6.37 -21.19 14.44
CA ALA A 202 5.94 -19.87 14.92
C ALA A 202 4.80 -19.20 14.10
N PRO A 203 3.54 -19.26 14.57
CA PRO A 203 2.38 -18.78 13.82
C PRO A 203 2.37 -17.25 13.57
N LEU A 204 3.29 -16.50 14.17
CA LEU A 204 3.34 -15.04 14.10
C LEU A 204 4.76 -14.58 13.76
N ASP A 205 5.01 -14.29 12.48
CA ASP A 205 6.27 -13.66 12.08
C ASP A 205 6.21 -12.16 12.35
N VAL A 206 6.86 -11.76 13.44
CA VAL A 206 6.93 -10.37 13.90
C VAL A 206 7.58 -9.48 12.85
N SER A 207 8.53 -9.99 12.05
CA SER A 207 9.26 -9.21 11.05
C SER A 207 8.34 -8.76 9.92
N SER A 208 7.60 -9.69 9.31
CA SER A 208 6.61 -9.40 8.27
C SER A 208 5.48 -8.49 8.78
N PHE A 209 5.03 -8.72 10.01
CA PHE A 209 4.00 -7.89 10.64
C PHE A 209 4.46 -6.44 10.82
N LEU A 210 5.67 -6.24 11.35
CA LEU A 210 6.27 -4.91 11.51
C LEU A 210 6.54 -4.24 10.16
N GLY A 211 7.00 -4.99 9.15
CA GLY A 211 7.21 -4.49 7.80
C GLY A 211 5.94 -3.87 7.19
N LEU A 212 4.80 -4.56 7.33
CA LEU A 212 3.50 -4.03 6.90
C LEU A 212 3.12 -2.73 7.62
N ILE A 213 3.27 -2.70 8.95
CA ILE A 213 2.96 -1.51 9.75
C ILE A 213 3.87 -0.35 9.35
N PHE A 214 5.17 -0.59 9.18
CA PHE A 214 6.11 0.45 8.79
C PHE A 214 5.81 1.01 7.41
N TRP A 215 5.42 0.19 6.43
CA TRP A 215 5.00 0.71 5.13
C TRP A 215 3.71 1.54 5.23
N GLY A 216 2.71 1.06 5.96
CA GLY A 216 1.46 1.80 6.18
C GLY A 216 1.72 3.16 6.87
N LEU A 217 2.55 3.17 7.92
CA LEU A 217 2.90 4.38 8.65
C LEU A 217 3.73 5.35 7.79
N SER A 218 4.71 4.84 7.05
CA SER A 218 5.53 5.63 6.13
C SER A 218 4.68 6.30 5.06
N ALA A 219 3.72 5.58 4.48
CA ALA A 219 2.78 6.14 3.50
C ALA A 219 1.89 7.25 4.11
N LEU A 220 1.40 7.06 5.33
CA LEU A 220 0.63 8.08 6.05
C LEU A 220 1.46 9.34 6.35
N LEU A 221 2.72 9.17 6.74
CA LEU A 221 3.65 10.28 6.98
C LEU A 221 3.96 11.02 5.67
N CYS A 222 4.29 10.30 4.61
CA CYS A 222 4.62 10.88 3.31
C CYS A 222 3.44 11.65 2.69
N SER A 223 2.22 11.11 2.78
CA SER A 223 1.00 11.81 2.33
C SER A 223 0.55 12.92 3.28
N GLY A 224 1.10 12.97 4.50
CA GLY A 224 0.66 13.85 5.59
C GLY A 224 -0.70 13.47 6.18
N SER A 225 -1.27 12.32 5.83
CA SER A 225 -2.63 11.91 6.18
C SER A 225 -2.72 11.18 7.53
N LEU A 226 -1.63 11.07 8.30
CA LEU A 226 -1.61 10.39 9.60
C LEU A 226 -2.70 10.87 10.56
N HIS A 227 -2.91 12.19 10.65
CA HIS A 227 -3.96 12.76 11.50
C HIS A 227 -5.36 12.42 10.95
N ASP A 228 -5.55 12.43 9.63
CA ASP A 228 -6.83 12.10 9.00
C ASP A 228 -7.17 10.61 9.20
N PHE A 229 -6.17 9.73 9.17
CA PHE A 229 -6.30 8.31 9.50
C PHE A 229 -6.76 8.11 10.95
N GLY A 230 -6.09 8.73 11.94
CA GLY A 230 -6.52 8.64 13.34
C GLY A 230 -7.92 9.24 13.61
N ARG A 231 -8.27 10.32 12.90
CA ARG A 231 -9.63 10.90 12.93
C ARG A 231 -10.67 9.92 12.38
N ALA A 232 -10.35 9.15 11.34
CA ALA A 232 -11.26 8.16 10.78
C ALA A 232 -11.68 7.11 11.82
N PHE A 233 -10.75 6.62 12.63
CA PHE A 233 -11.06 5.71 13.75
C PHE A 233 -11.94 6.36 14.81
N SER A 234 -11.66 7.62 15.16
CA SER A 234 -12.46 8.39 16.13
C SER A 234 -13.89 8.60 15.65
N VAL A 235 -14.08 8.85 14.37
CA VAL A 235 -15.40 8.96 13.72
C VAL A 235 -16.10 7.61 13.69
N ALA A 236 -15.41 6.54 13.30
CA ALA A 236 -15.97 5.20 13.24
C ALA A 236 -16.43 4.71 14.63
N ALA A 237 -15.64 5.00 15.68
CA ALA A 237 -15.99 4.78 17.08
C ALA A 237 -17.14 5.67 17.58
N GLY A 238 -17.52 6.70 16.83
CA GLY A 238 -18.56 7.65 17.19
C GLY A 238 -18.18 8.66 18.25
N VAL A 239 -16.88 8.85 18.47
CA VAL A 239 -16.32 9.86 19.38
C VAL A 239 -16.35 11.25 18.75
N ARG A 240 -16.31 11.33 17.42
CA ARG A 240 -16.26 12.59 16.65
C ARG A 240 -17.31 12.57 15.53
N LYS A 241 -18.00 13.69 15.34
CA LYS A 241 -18.84 13.92 14.15
C LYS A 241 -17.98 14.29 12.94
N ILE A 242 -18.46 14.00 11.74
CA ILE A 242 -17.79 14.37 10.50
C ILE A 242 -18.11 15.84 10.20
N LEU A 243 -17.08 16.66 9.97
CA LEU A 243 -17.31 18.02 9.46
C LEU A 243 -17.61 17.98 7.95
N PRO A 244 -18.39 18.95 7.42
CA PRO A 244 -18.60 19.09 5.99
C PRO A 244 -17.27 19.10 5.24
N GLY A 245 -17.16 18.31 4.17
CA GLY A 245 -15.93 18.22 3.37
C GLY A 245 -14.80 17.35 3.95
N GLU A 246 -14.84 16.91 5.21
CA GLU A 246 -13.80 16.03 5.78
C GLU A 246 -13.92 14.57 5.34
N GLN A 247 -15.10 14.11 4.92
CA GLN A 247 -15.36 12.69 4.61
C GLN A 247 -14.35 12.10 3.61
N ASN A 248 -14.12 12.81 2.49
CA ASN A 248 -13.24 12.33 1.43
C ASN A 248 -11.79 12.23 1.91
N ARG A 249 -11.35 13.14 2.79
CA ARG A 249 -10.01 13.09 3.39
C ARG A 249 -9.83 11.89 4.31
N LEU A 250 -10.80 11.65 5.19
CA LEU A 250 -10.77 10.52 6.13
C LEU A 250 -10.80 9.17 5.38
N THR A 251 -11.68 9.07 4.39
CA THR A 251 -11.84 7.86 3.56
C THR A 251 -10.61 7.63 2.68
N GLY A 252 -10.02 8.70 2.15
CA GLY A 252 -8.77 8.66 1.39
C GLY A 252 -7.59 8.13 2.22
N ALA A 253 -7.44 8.60 3.47
CA ALA A 253 -6.39 8.13 4.37
C ALA A 253 -6.51 6.63 4.70
N VAL A 254 -7.71 6.13 5.00
CA VAL A 254 -7.94 4.70 5.24
C VAL A 254 -7.68 3.89 3.96
N SER A 255 -8.15 4.39 2.81
CA SER A 255 -7.94 3.72 1.52
C SER A 255 -6.47 3.71 1.08
N LEU A 256 -5.67 4.71 1.46
CA LEU A 256 -4.23 4.71 1.26
C LEU A 256 -3.58 3.56 2.02
N VAL A 257 -3.87 3.41 3.31
CA VAL A 257 -3.29 2.33 4.12
C VAL A 257 -3.68 0.97 3.57
N MET A 258 -4.95 0.75 3.21
CA MET A 258 -5.39 -0.51 2.61
C MET A 258 -4.63 -0.84 1.31
N ARG A 259 -4.51 0.12 0.39
CA ARG A 259 -3.76 -0.07 -0.88
C ARG A 259 -2.29 -0.38 -0.63
N VAL A 260 -1.66 0.36 0.28
CA VAL A 260 -0.25 0.19 0.63
C VAL A 260 -0.01 -1.16 1.29
N LEU A 261 -0.87 -1.61 2.20
CA LEU A 261 -0.73 -2.92 2.83
C LEU A 261 -0.84 -4.07 1.82
N MET A 262 -1.79 -4.00 0.87
CA MET A 262 -1.92 -5.01 -0.18
C MET A 262 -0.69 -5.05 -1.09
N ALA A 263 -0.21 -3.89 -1.53
CA ALA A 263 0.99 -3.82 -2.36
C ALA A 263 2.24 -4.30 -1.59
N ALA A 264 2.38 -3.90 -0.34
CA ALA A 264 3.44 -4.34 0.56
C ALA A 264 3.45 -5.85 0.77
N GLY A 265 2.30 -6.46 1.06
CA GLY A 265 2.16 -7.91 1.20
C GLY A 265 2.58 -8.64 -0.07
N GLY A 266 2.17 -8.14 -1.25
CA GLY A 266 2.61 -8.66 -2.54
C GLY A 266 4.12 -8.55 -2.75
N CYS A 267 4.73 -7.39 -2.45
CA CYS A 267 6.18 -7.21 -2.52
C CYS A 267 6.91 -8.21 -1.63
N MET A 268 6.51 -8.34 -0.36
CA MET A 268 7.17 -9.27 0.58
C MET A 268 7.14 -10.72 0.11
N VAL A 269 6.01 -11.17 -0.46
CA VAL A 269 5.90 -12.52 -1.04
C VAL A 269 6.89 -12.69 -2.18
N ILE A 270 6.93 -11.73 -3.12
CA ILE A 270 7.80 -11.82 -4.28
C ILE A 270 9.28 -11.81 -3.85
N THR A 271 9.67 -10.88 -2.97
CA THR A 271 11.03 -10.83 -2.40
C THR A 271 11.39 -12.14 -1.71
N GLY A 272 10.48 -12.72 -0.94
CA GLY A 272 10.68 -14.02 -0.29
C GLY A 272 10.83 -15.18 -1.28
N CYS A 273 10.03 -15.21 -2.35
CA CYS A 273 10.16 -16.17 -3.43
C CYS A 273 11.52 -16.05 -4.13
N VAL A 274 11.98 -14.83 -4.44
CA VAL A 274 13.31 -14.59 -5.03
C VAL A 274 14.41 -15.10 -4.09
N ALA A 275 14.31 -14.81 -2.79
CA ALA A 275 15.28 -15.28 -1.79
C ALA A 275 15.30 -16.81 -1.65
N MET A 276 14.15 -17.48 -1.76
CA MET A 276 14.06 -18.94 -1.77
C MET A 276 14.69 -19.57 -3.00
N LEU A 277 14.43 -19.02 -4.19
CA LEU A 277 15.00 -19.53 -5.44
C LEU A 277 16.53 -19.50 -5.42
N ARG A 278 17.14 -18.55 -4.70
CA ARG A 278 18.59 -18.50 -4.50
C ARG A 278 19.12 -19.59 -3.58
N ASN A 279 18.35 -19.99 -2.57
CA ASN A 279 18.79 -20.89 -1.51
C ASN A 279 18.24 -22.32 -1.67
N MET A 280 17.88 -22.73 -2.89
CA MET A 280 17.27 -24.04 -3.15
C MET A 280 18.15 -25.24 -2.76
N GLU A 281 19.46 -25.04 -2.62
CA GLU A 281 20.40 -26.08 -2.23
C GLU A 281 20.20 -26.51 -0.76
N ASP A 282 19.76 -25.60 0.12
CA ASP A 282 19.48 -25.90 1.51
C ASP A 282 17.99 -26.22 1.72
N LYS A 283 17.68 -27.52 1.63
CA LYS A 283 16.32 -28.03 1.86
C LYS A 283 15.79 -27.76 3.28
N SER A 284 16.66 -27.56 4.27
CA SER A 284 16.26 -27.32 5.65
C SER A 284 15.76 -25.88 5.86
N ALA A 285 16.30 -24.93 5.11
CA ALA A 285 15.89 -23.53 5.11
C ALA A 285 14.67 -23.25 4.20
N LEU A 286 14.40 -24.13 3.24
CA LEU A 286 13.34 -23.91 2.24
C LEU A 286 11.94 -23.79 2.86
N VAL A 287 11.56 -24.72 3.75
CA VAL A 287 10.22 -24.76 4.36
C VAL A 287 9.97 -23.56 5.29
N PRO A 288 10.87 -23.22 6.24
CA PRO A 288 10.72 -22.00 7.04
C PRO A 288 10.67 -20.73 6.21
N ASN A 289 11.50 -20.61 5.17
CA ASN A 289 11.49 -19.42 4.30
C ASN A 289 10.20 -19.32 3.47
N THR A 290 9.66 -20.46 3.00
CA THR A 290 8.36 -20.52 2.32
C THR A 290 7.25 -19.99 3.20
N TYR A 291 7.29 -20.39 4.47
CA TYR A 291 6.32 -19.93 5.45
C TYR A 291 6.40 -18.41 5.65
N VAL A 292 7.60 -17.88 5.94
CA VAL A 292 7.82 -16.44 6.15
C VAL A 292 7.44 -15.60 4.93
N ALA A 293 7.71 -16.07 3.71
CA ALA A 293 7.37 -15.33 2.49
C ALA A 293 5.86 -15.24 2.23
N LEU A 294 5.09 -16.27 2.57
CA LEU A 294 3.65 -16.33 2.26
C LEU A 294 2.77 -15.69 3.34
N ILE A 295 3.23 -15.64 4.59
CA ILE A 295 2.49 -15.01 5.71
C ILE A 295 2.07 -13.54 5.42
N PRO A 296 2.92 -12.66 4.85
CA PRO A 296 2.53 -11.31 4.46
C PRO A 296 1.24 -11.24 3.60
N LEU A 297 1.01 -12.24 2.74
CA LEU A 297 -0.19 -12.34 1.90
C LEU A 297 -1.46 -12.57 2.73
N LEU A 298 -1.33 -13.13 3.93
CA LEU A 298 -2.44 -13.30 4.87
C LEU A 298 -2.63 -12.06 5.73
N TYR A 299 -1.54 -11.46 6.22
CA TYR A 299 -1.62 -10.27 7.09
C TYR A 299 -2.22 -9.06 6.38
N ALA A 300 -1.84 -8.78 5.13
CA ALA A 300 -2.33 -7.61 4.41
C ALA A 300 -3.86 -7.59 4.23
N PRO A 301 -4.52 -8.67 3.75
CA PRO A 301 -5.98 -8.76 3.72
C PRO A 301 -6.62 -8.68 5.10
N VAL A 302 -6.04 -9.32 6.13
CA VAL A 302 -6.58 -9.24 7.51
C VAL A 302 -6.62 -7.80 8.00
N PHE A 303 -5.53 -7.04 7.83
CA PHE A 303 -5.53 -5.61 8.15
C PHE A 303 -6.57 -4.85 7.32
N CYS A 304 -6.70 -5.15 6.02
CA CYS A 304 -7.72 -4.52 5.18
C CYS A 304 -9.14 -4.81 5.67
N LEU A 305 -9.43 -6.05 6.08
CA LEU A 305 -10.72 -6.44 6.65
C LEU A 305 -11.02 -5.69 7.95
N ILE A 306 -10.01 -5.43 8.79
CA ILE A 306 -10.15 -4.62 10.01
C ILE A 306 -10.44 -3.14 9.66
N LEU A 307 -9.84 -2.63 8.58
CA LEU A 307 -10.02 -1.25 8.13
C LEU A 307 -11.32 -1.00 7.34
N LEU A 308 -11.90 -2.02 6.73
CA LEU A 308 -13.14 -1.92 5.96
C LEU A 308 -14.31 -1.34 6.78
N PRO A 309 -14.59 -1.82 8.01
CA PRO A 309 -15.61 -1.24 8.88
C PRO A 309 -15.35 0.22 9.23
N VAL A 310 -14.08 0.62 9.41
CA VAL A 310 -13.71 2.02 9.66
C VAL A 310 -14.10 2.88 8.45
N LYS A 311 -13.71 2.44 7.25
CA LYS A 311 -14.05 3.11 5.99
C LYS A 311 -15.56 3.20 5.78
N ALA A 312 -16.28 2.11 6.01
CA ALA A 312 -17.74 2.05 5.89
C ALA A 312 -18.44 2.98 6.90
N ALA A 313 -17.97 3.02 8.15
CA ALA A 313 -18.54 3.87 9.19
C ALA A 313 -18.35 5.36 8.90
N VAL A 314 -17.19 5.75 8.36
CA VAL A 314 -16.95 7.14 7.91
C VAL A 314 -17.92 7.51 6.78
N ASN A 315 -18.10 6.64 5.78
CA ASN A 315 -19.03 6.90 4.67
C ASN A 315 -20.50 6.99 5.13
N ARG A 316 -20.94 6.08 6.01
CA ARG A 316 -22.32 6.07 6.51
C ARG A 316 -22.66 7.32 7.32
N ARG A 317 -21.75 7.75 8.20
CA ARG A 317 -21.99 8.88 9.11
C ARG A 317 -21.98 10.24 8.42
N ALA A 318 -21.43 10.31 7.20
CA ALA A 318 -21.49 11.52 6.40
C ALA A 318 -22.87 11.71 5.76
N GLY A 319 -23.52 10.62 5.33
CA GLY A 319 -24.89 10.65 4.79
C GLY A 319 -25.93 11.15 5.80
N THR A 320 -25.76 10.84 7.08
CA THR A 320 -26.67 11.29 8.16
C THR A 320 -26.54 12.78 8.53
N CYS A 321 -25.53 13.50 8.04
CA CYS A 321 -25.38 14.94 8.25
C CYS A 321 -26.02 15.79 7.14
N GLY A 322 -26.45 15.19 6.02
CA GLY A 322 -27.11 15.88 4.91
C GLY A 322 -28.62 15.64 4.80
N SER A 323 -29.21 14.91 5.75
CA SER A 323 -30.64 14.53 5.74
C SER A 323 -31.34 14.93 7.03
N GLY A 324 -31.00 16.11 7.55
CA GLY A 324 -31.66 16.73 8.69
C GLY A 324 -32.28 18.05 8.28
N ASP A 325 -33.32 17.97 7.45
CA ASP A 325 -34.40 18.96 7.37
C ASP A 325 -35.60 18.38 8.13
#